data_AF-A0A9D7JTU6-F1
#
_entry.id   AF-A0A9D7JTU6-F1
#
_cell.length_a   1.000
_cell.length_b   1.000
_cell.length_c   1.000
_cell.angle_alpha   90.00
_cell.angle_beta   90.00
_cell.angle_gamma   90.00
#
_symmetry.space_group_name_H-M   'P 1'
#
loop_
_entity.id
_entity.type
_entity.pdbx_description
1 polymer ?
#
loop_
_entity_poly.entity_id
_entity_poly.type
_entity_poly.pdbx_seq_one_letter_code
_entity_poly.pdbx_strand_id
1 'polypeptide(L)'
;MLLLASCKAKPTIIQEDTPESVGMEASSTPASTPMDLHEVKSIDVQHTAKYTYVQVLEGTKSFCVAIPLDKEIKKGSTYYFRGGIIMANPEVLQFSEKFETVMISPGLSENPLAVNTPAASTTAPIAGDGIKIKEVKIETAPGVTTLAELFKNPEKFEGKTIKVQGQCVKLNRMILNKNWLHIQDNTTNKDGQKYDLTITTLDEVQLGDIVIFEGKLALNKDFGAGYKYDVILEESKLK
;
A
#
# COMPACT_ATOMS: atom_id res chain seq x y z
N MET A 1 -8.67 74.34 -25.62
CA MET A 1 -8.58 73.02 -26.26
C MET A 1 -7.12 72.85 -26.68
N LEU A 2 -6.34 72.20 -25.81
CA LEU A 2 -4.87 72.22 -25.84
C LEU A 2 -4.36 70.83 -26.22
N LEU A 3 -3.68 70.71 -27.36
CA LEU A 3 -2.91 69.53 -27.77
C LEU A 3 -1.73 70.00 -28.61
N LEU A 4 -0.56 70.09 -27.98
CA LEU A 4 0.73 70.21 -28.64
C LEU A 4 1.57 69.01 -28.24
N ALA A 5 1.98 68.24 -29.25
CA ALA A 5 2.90 67.12 -29.15
C ALA A 5 4.31 67.62 -28.80
N SER A 6 5.03 66.88 -27.94
CA SER A 6 6.47 67.02 -27.81
C SER A 6 7.10 65.71 -27.33
N CYS A 7 8.00 65.16 -28.14
CA CYS A 7 8.88 64.05 -27.79
C CYS A 7 9.95 64.52 -26.80
N LYS A 8 10.24 63.72 -25.77
CA LYS A 8 11.51 63.76 -25.03
C LYS A 8 12.02 62.34 -24.79
N ALA A 9 13.23 62.10 -25.29
CA ALA A 9 14.04 60.94 -24.99
C ALA A 9 14.25 60.76 -23.47
N LYS A 10 14.35 59.51 -23.03
CA LYS A 10 14.79 59.13 -21.68
C LYS A 10 15.98 58.17 -21.76
N PRO A 11 16.88 58.21 -20.75
CA PRO A 11 18.24 57.68 -20.84
C PRO A 11 18.32 56.20 -20.46
N THR A 12 19.35 55.54 -20.97
CA THR A 12 19.84 54.23 -20.51
C THR A 12 20.58 54.41 -19.18
N ILE A 13 20.14 53.70 -18.13
CA ILE A 13 20.90 53.46 -16.90
C ILE A 13 20.82 51.95 -16.61
N ILE A 14 21.98 51.41 -16.25
CA ILE A 14 22.36 50.04 -15.97
C ILE A 14 21.61 49.50 -14.74
N GLN A 15 21.12 48.26 -14.82
CA GLN A 15 20.92 47.39 -13.65
C GLN A 15 21.83 46.18 -13.77
N GLU A 16 22.69 46.02 -12.78
CA GLU A 16 23.41 44.79 -12.48
C GLU A 16 22.58 43.97 -11.46
N ASP A 17 22.84 42.67 -11.46
CA ASP A 17 22.60 41.67 -10.42
C ASP A 17 21.29 40.87 -10.35
N THR A 18 21.46 39.61 -10.79
CA THR A 18 21.12 38.33 -10.13
C THR A 18 20.10 37.46 -10.89
N PRO A 19 20.37 36.15 -11.08
CA PRO A 19 19.68 35.34 -12.08
C PRO A 19 18.24 35.00 -11.70
N GLU A 20 17.38 35.01 -12.72
CA GLU A 20 16.02 34.47 -12.68
C GLU A 20 16.01 33.01 -12.20
N SER A 21 15.31 32.78 -11.09
CA SER A 21 14.58 31.53 -10.90
C SER A 21 13.30 31.58 -11.75
N VAL A 22 12.93 30.45 -12.35
CA VAL A 22 11.57 29.92 -12.61
C VAL A 22 11.58 29.15 -13.93
N GLY A 23 11.31 27.84 -13.83
CA GLY A 23 11.20 26.95 -14.99
C GLY A 23 11.26 25.49 -14.57
N MET A 24 10.26 25.08 -13.80
CA MET A 24 10.12 23.75 -13.20
C MET A 24 9.89 22.68 -14.29
N GLU A 25 10.92 21.94 -14.69
CA GLU A 25 10.73 20.62 -15.31
C GLU A 25 10.51 19.59 -14.21
N ALA A 26 9.28 19.57 -13.69
CA ALA A 26 8.79 18.45 -12.90
C ALA A 26 8.47 17.31 -13.87
N SER A 27 9.35 16.32 -13.93
CA SER A 27 9.02 14.97 -14.36
C SER A 27 7.70 14.57 -13.72
N SER A 28 6.68 14.32 -14.53
CA SER A 28 5.35 13.95 -14.09
C SER A 28 5.40 12.57 -13.42
N THR A 29 5.59 12.56 -12.11
CA THR A 29 5.12 11.48 -11.24
C THR A 29 3.64 11.26 -11.54
N PRO A 30 3.16 10.02 -11.78
CA PRO A 30 1.73 9.80 -11.89
C PRO A 30 1.08 10.24 -10.58
N ALA A 31 0.18 11.20 -10.68
CA ALA A 31 -0.58 11.74 -9.56
C ALA A 31 -1.41 10.63 -8.93
N SER A 32 -1.03 10.20 -7.74
CA SER A 32 -1.87 9.44 -6.82
C SER A 32 -3.06 10.31 -6.43
N THR A 33 -4.27 9.93 -6.85
CA THR A 33 -5.53 10.47 -6.30
C THR A 33 -6.06 9.44 -5.28
N PRO A 34 -7.12 9.67 -4.48
CA PRO A 34 -7.12 9.30 -3.07
C PRO A 34 -7.75 7.93 -2.81
N MET A 35 -7.07 7.07 -2.04
CA MET A 35 -7.64 5.88 -1.38
C MET A 35 -8.34 4.90 -2.34
N ASP A 36 -7.55 4.28 -3.22
CA ASP A 36 -7.95 3.92 -4.58
C ASP A 36 -9.21 3.05 -4.74
N LEU A 37 -10.19 3.65 -5.41
CA LEU A 37 -11.19 2.95 -6.18
C LEU A 37 -10.48 2.29 -7.36
N HIS A 38 -10.52 0.97 -7.43
CA HIS A 38 -10.07 0.24 -8.60
C HIS A 38 -11.17 0.25 -9.64
N GLU A 39 -10.83 0.65 -10.86
CA GLU A 39 -11.66 0.46 -12.06
C GLU A 39 -10.93 -0.51 -12.97
N VAL A 40 -11.51 -1.70 -13.16
CA VAL A 40 -10.83 -2.80 -13.82
C VAL A 40 -11.69 -3.45 -14.89
N LYS A 41 -11.07 -3.88 -15.98
CA LYS A 41 -11.73 -4.68 -17.01
C LYS A 41 -11.42 -6.16 -16.80
N SER A 42 -12.44 -6.99 -16.71
CA SER A 42 -12.29 -8.45 -16.65
C SER A 42 -11.75 -9.00 -17.98
N ILE A 43 -10.58 -9.63 -17.94
CA ILE A 43 -9.97 -10.33 -19.07
C ILE A 43 -10.46 -11.78 -19.10
N ASP A 44 -10.52 -12.44 -17.94
CA ASP A 44 -10.96 -13.83 -17.82
C ASP A 44 -11.52 -14.12 -16.44
N VAL A 45 -12.39 -15.13 -16.33
CA VAL A 45 -13.10 -15.47 -15.10
C VAL A 45 -13.04 -16.97 -14.88
N GLN A 46 -12.67 -17.41 -13.67
CA GLN A 46 -12.67 -18.80 -13.25
C GLN A 46 -13.35 -18.95 -11.90
N HIS A 47 -14.20 -19.97 -11.77
CA HIS A 47 -14.92 -20.25 -10.54
C HIS A 47 -14.37 -21.52 -9.89
N THR A 48 -14.11 -21.46 -8.59
CA THR A 48 -13.85 -22.64 -7.77
C THR A 48 -15.05 -22.91 -6.86
N ALA A 49 -14.92 -23.85 -5.92
CA ALA A 49 -15.98 -24.15 -4.97
C ALA A 49 -16.27 -22.99 -3.99
N LYS A 50 -15.29 -22.11 -3.73
CA LYS A 50 -15.38 -21.06 -2.71
C LYS A 50 -15.19 -19.64 -3.23
N TYR A 51 -14.47 -19.47 -4.34
CA TYR A 51 -14.08 -18.16 -4.85
C TYR A 51 -14.34 -18.05 -6.35
N THR A 52 -14.58 -16.81 -6.78
CA THR A 52 -14.46 -16.42 -8.19
C THR A 52 -13.14 -15.68 -8.35
N TYR A 53 -12.28 -16.19 -9.22
CA TYR A 53 -11.02 -15.57 -9.62
C TYR A 53 -11.24 -14.83 -10.94
N VAL A 54 -10.73 -13.61 -11.01
CA VAL A 54 -10.87 -12.73 -12.17
C VAL A 54 -9.50 -12.23 -12.54
N GLN A 55 -9.05 -12.55 -13.75
CA GLN A 55 -7.92 -11.83 -14.36
C GLN A 55 -8.45 -10.46 -14.79
N VAL A 56 -7.84 -9.38 -14.31
CA VAL A 56 -8.30 -8.03 -14.58
C VAL A 56 -7.19 -7.16 -15.16
N LEU A 57 -7.59 -6.16 -15.94
CA LEU A 57 -6.74 -5.10 -16.48
C LEU A 57 -7.13 -3.76 -15.86
N GLU A 58 -6.18 -3.09 -15.21
CA GLU A 58 -6.30 -1.72 -14.72
C GLU A 58 -5.27 -0.84 -15.42
N GLY A 59 -5.72 0.03 -16.32
CA GLY A 59 -4.83 0.75 -17.24
C GLY A 59 -4.01 -0.23 -18.08
N THR A 60 -2.71 -0.34 -17.80
CA THR A 60 -1.79 -1.29 -18.46
C THR A 60 -1.36 -2.45 -17.57
N LYS A 61 -1.83 -2.51 -16.31
CA LYS A 61 -1.42 -3.52 -15.33
C LYS A 61 -2.44 -4.68 -15.32
N SER A 62 -1.94 -5.89 -15.46
CA SER A 62 -2.72 -7.13 -15.33
C SER A 62 -2.47 -7.75 -13.96
N PHE A 63 -3.54 -8.16 -13.27
CA PHE A 63 -3.44 -8.89 -12.00
C PHE A 63 -4.67 -9.76 -11.76
N CYS A 64 -4.62 -10.63 -10.74
CA CYS A 64 -5.74 -11.49 -10.37
C CYS A 64 -6.46 -10.96 -9.12
N VAL A 65 -7.80 -10.93 -9.19
CA VAL A 65 -8.69 -10.63 -8.05
C VAL A 65 -9.47 -11.89 -7.69
N ALA A 66 -9.51 -12.24 -6.40
CA ALA A 66 -10.41 -13.26 -5.88
C ALA A 66 -11.51 -12.60 -5.06
N ILE A 67 -12.75 -13.03 -5.28
CA ILE A 67 -13.92 -12.62 -4.50
C ILE A 67 -14.68 -13.86 -4.03
N PRO A 68 -15.54 -13.75 -3.00
CA PRO A 68 -16.48 -14.84 -2.68
C PRO A 68 -17.19 -15.33 -3.94
N LEU A 69 -17.48 -16.63 -4.01
CA LEU A 69 -18.08 -17.25 -5.20
C LEU A 69 -19.29 -16.45 -5.70
N ASP A 70 -19.12 -15.85 -6.86
CA ASP A 70 -20.11 -15.07 -7.57
C ASP A 70 -20.07 -15.49 -9.06
N LYS A 71 -21.17 -16.09 -9.51
CA LYS A 71 -21.32 -16.62 -10.88
C LYS A 71 -21.85 -15.57 -11.85
N GLU A 72 -22.16 -14.36 -11.39
CA GLU A 72 -22.67 -13.28 -12.23
C GLU A 72 -21.54 -12.45 -12.85
N ILE A 73 -20.29 -12.63 -12.38
CA ILE A 73 -19.12 -11.98 -12.95
C ILE A 73 -18.89 -12.44 -14.40
N LYS A 74 -18.79 -11.47 -15.31
CA LYS A 74 -18.66 -11.68 -16.75
C LYS A 74 -17.28 -11.27 -17.25
N LYS A 75 -16.78 -12.07 -18.18
CA LYS A 75 -15.60 -11.72 -18.98
C LYS A 75 -15.88 -10.49 -19.84
N GLY A 76 -14.93 -9.57 -19.92
CA GLY A 76 -14.99 -8.37 -20.75
C GLY A 76 -15.68 -7.17 -20.13
N SER A 77 -16.38 -7.34 -19.00
CA SER A 77 -17.06 -6.27 -18.28
C SER A 77 -16.09 -5.39 -17.47
N THR A 78 -16.48 -4.14 -17.24
CA THR A 78 -15.82 -3.24 -16.29
C THR A 78 -16.42 -3.43 -14.90
N TYR A 79 -15.55 -3.49 -13.89
CA TYR A 79 -15.90 -3.65 -12.49
C TYR A 79 -15.15 -2.65 -11.62
N TYR A 80 -15.74 -2.37 -10.47
CA TYR A 80 -15.19 -1.48 -9.46
C TYR A 80 -15.10 -2.18 -8.12
N PHE A 81 -14.00 -1.95 -7.41
CA PHE A 81 -13.84 -2.40 -6.03
C PHE A 81 -12.90 -1.47 -5.26
N ARG A 82 -12.88 -1.60 -3.93
CA ARG A 82 -12.03 -0.79 -3.06
C ARG A 82 -11.27 -1.68 -2.09
N GLY A 83 -10.01 -1.36 -1.89
CA GLY A 83 -9.14 -2.08 -0.98
C GLY A 83 -8.87 -3.52 -1.45
N GLY A 84 -8.62 -4.39 -0.47
CA GLY A 84 -8.32 -5.80 -0.71
C GLY A 84 -7.05 -6.25 0.02
N ILE A 85 -6.91 -7.56 0.13
CA ILE A 85 -5.78 -8.24 0.77
C ILE A 85 -5.00 -8.96 -0.32
N ILE A 86 -3.72 -8.63 -0.48
CA ILE A 86 -2.88 -9.37 -1.42
C ILE A 86 -2.31 -10.60 -0.70
N MET A 87 -2.53 -11.77 -1.27
CA MET A 87 -1.96 -13.02 -0.80
C MET A 87 -1.40 -13.84 -1.95
N ALA A 88 -0.69 -14.93 -1.63
CA ALA A 88 -0.21 -15.84 -2.66
C ALA A 88 -1.42 -16.52 -3.28
N ASN A 89 -1.33 -16.80 -4.57
CA ASN A 89 -2.35 -17.54 -5.23
C ASN A 89 -2.27 -19.02 -4.81
N PRO A 90 -3.24 -19.55 -4.05
CA PRO A 90 -3.20 -20.95 -3.62
C PRO A 90 -3.70 -21.90 -4.71
N GLU A 91 -4.29 -21.38 -5.78
CA GLU A 91 -4.94 -22.15 -6.83
C GLU A 91 -4.10 -22.21 -8.11
N VAL A 92 -4.17 -23.35 -8.79
CA VAL A 92 -3.63 -23.50 -10.14
C VAL A 92 -4.68 -23.01 -11.14
N LEU A 93 -4.71 -21.71 -11.37
CA LEU A 93 -5.64 -21.07 -12.31
C LEU A 93 -5.13 -21.22 -13.75
N GLN A 94 -6.05 -21.45 -14.68
CA GLN A 94 -5.75 -21.66 -16.10
C GLN A 94 -5.89 -20.36 -16.91
N PHE A 95 -5.42 -19.25 -16.35
CA PHE A 95 -5.43 -17.98 -17.06
C PHE A 95 -4.30 -17.93 -18.11
N SER A 96 -4.43 -16.99 -19.05
CA SER A 96 -3.40 -16.72 -20.06
C SER A 96 -2.07 -16.29 -19.44
N GLU A 97 -2.15 -15.61 -18.29
CA GLU A 97 -1.02 -15.16 -17.47
C GLU A 97 -1.01 -15.92 -16.15
N LYS A 98 0.19 -16.20 -15.63
CA LYS A 98 0.36 -16.84 -14.32
C LYS A 98 0.50 -15.78 -13.25
N PHE A 99 -0.33 -15.86 -12.22
CA PHE A 99 -0.27 -14.95 -11.08
C PHE A 99 0.26 -15.68 -9.84
N GLU A 100 1.42 -15.23 -9.35
CA GLU A 100 1.98 -15.71 -8.08
C GLU A 100 1.16 -15.19 -6.88
N THR A 101 0.49 -14.04 -7.05
CA THR A 101 -0.32 -13.39 -6.03
C THR A 101 -1.72 -13.09 -6.53
N VAL A 102 -2.69 -13.11 -5.63
CA VAL A 102 -4.08 -12.72 -5.86
C VAL A 102 -4.50 -11.65 -4.86
N MET A 103 -5.28 -10.67 -5.34
CA MET A 103 -5.91 -9.67 -4.48
C MET A 103 -7.29 -10.16 -4.07
N ILE A 104 -7.49 -10.47 -2.80
CA ILE A 104 -8.80 -10.80 -2.26
C ILE A 104 -9.59 -9.52 -2.01
N SER A 105 -10.72 -9.39 -2.68
CA SER A 105 -11.70 -8.30 -2.49
C SER A 105 -13.01 -8.87 -1.93
N PRO A 106 -13.79 -8.09 -1.15
CA PRO A 106 -15.12 -8.51 -0.70
C PRO A 106 -16.12 -8.74 -1.86
N GLY A 107 -15.85 -8.16 -3.03
CA GLY A 107 -16.72 -8.26 -4.21
C GLY A 107 -16.29 -7.32 -5.34
N LEU A 108 -16.98 -7.44 -6.47
CA LEU A 108 -16.85 -6.56 -7.63
C LEU A 108 -18.22 -5.92 -7.92
N SER A 109 -18.23 -4.64 -8.22
CA SER A 109 -19.45 -3.87 -8.54
C SER A 109 -19.44 -3.45 -10.01
N GLU A 110 -20.58 -3.50 -10.69
CA GLU A 110 -20.72 -2.95 -12.06
C GLU A 110 -20.77 -1.41 -12.05
N ASN A 111 -21.01 -0.79 -10.88
CA ASN A 111 -21.07 0.66 -10.69
C ASN A 111 -19.95 1.18 -9.79
N PRO A 112 -19.45 2.42 -9.99
CA PRO A 112 -18.46 3.03 -9.11
C PRO A 112 -18.90 3.06 -7.66
N LEU A 113 -18.00 2.69 -6.74
CA LEU A 113 -18.27 2.66 -5.31
C LEU A 113 -18.01 4.03 -4.67
N ALA A 114 -19.03 4.54 -3.95
CA ALA A 114 -18.92 5.77 -3.18
C ALA A 114 -17.86 5.64 -2.07
N VAL A 115 -17.23 6.76 -1.70
CA VAL A 115 -16.14 6.86 -0.70
C VAL A 115 -16.56 6.32 0.68
N ASN A 116 -17.86 6.27 0.97
CA ASN A 116 -18.42 5.86 2.26
C ASN A 116 -19.07 4.47 2.26
N THR A 117 -18.86 3.67 1.21
CA THR A 117 -19.40 2.30 1.20
C THR A 117 -18.48 1.45 2.07
N PRO A 118 -18.95 0.88 3.21
CA PRO A 118 -18.13 -0.03 3.99
C PRO A 118 -17.71 -1.18 3.07
N ALA A 119 -16.41 -1.45 2.98
CA ALA A 119 -15.95 -2.73 2.45
C ALA A 119 -16.70 -3.80 3.25
N ALA A 120 -17.53 -4.59 2.57
CA ALA A 120 -18.40 -5.54 3.24
C ALA A 120 -17.53 -6.44 4.13
N SER A 121 -17.71 -6.31 5.45
CA SER A 121 -17.00 -7.07 6.46
C SER A 121 -17.37 -8.54 6.31
N THR A 122 -16.56 -9.29 5.57
CA THR A 122 -16.67 -10.74 5.57
C THR A 122 -15.82 -11.29 6.70
N THR A 123 -16.46 -12.07 7.55
CA THR A 123 -15.91 -12.85 8.67
C THR A 123 -15.05 -14.03 8.17
N ALA A 124 -14.23 -13.82 7.15
CA ALA A 124 -13.32 -14.83 6.66
C ALA A 124 -12.05 -14.86 7.53
N PRO A 125 -11.60 -16.02 8.02
CA PRO A 125 -10.30 -16.13 8.68
C PRO A 125 -9.22 -15.75 7.66
N ILE A 126 -8.53 -14.64 7.92
CA ILE A 126 -7.41 -14.17 7.10
C ILE A 126 -6.19 -15.04 7.48
N ALA A 127 -6.16 -16.28 7.00
CA ALA A 127 -4.95 -17.09 6.99
C ALA A 127 -4.05 -16.56 5.86
N GLY A 128 -3.20 -15.59 6.20
CA GLY A 128 -2.16 -15.04 5.32
C GLY A 128 -0.86 -15.85 5.33
N ASP A 129 -0.92 -17.14 5.67
CA ASP A 129 0.24 -18.03 5.57
C ASP A 129 0.24 -18.67 4.19
N GLY A 130 1.00 -18.10 3.26
CA GLY A 130 1.11 -18.69 1.92
C GLY A 130 2.05 -17.99 0.94
N ILE A 131 2.45 -16.74 1.19
CA ILE A 131 3.40 -16.06 0.28
C ILE A 131 4.82 -16.45 0.65
N LYS A 132 5.45 -17.24 -0.22
CA LYS A 132 6.91 -17.35 -0.27
C LYS A 132 7.46 -16.10 -0.94
N ILE A 133 7.51 -14.99 -0.18
CA ILE A 133 8.29 -13.82 -0.59
C ILE A 133 9.73 -14.30 -0.69
N LYS A 134 10.40 -14.03 -1.82
CA LYS A 134 11.84 -14.32 -1.92
C LYS A 134 12.55 -13.51 -0.84
N GLU A 135 13.23 -14.24 0.05
CA GLU A 135 14.06 -13.61 1.06
C GLU A 135 15.15 -12.81 0.36
N VAL A 136 15.21 -11.53 0.69
CA VAL A 136 16.29 -10.65 0.25
C VAL A 136 17.19 -10.40 1.45
N LYS A 137 18.50 -10.29 1.19
CA LYS A 137 19.44 -9.85 2.20
C LYS A 137 19.09 -8.41 2.60
N ILE A 138 18.84 -8.19 3.89
CA ILE A 138 18.54 -6.87 4.45
C ILE A 138 19.79 -6.42 5.21
N GLU A 139 20.39 -5.31 4.80
CA GLU A 139 21.46 -4.66 5.55
C GLU A 139 20.83 -3.60 6.46
N THR A 140 21.10 -3.70 7.76
CA THR A 140 20.50 -2.81 8.76
C THR A 140 20.96 -1.38 8.55
N ALA A 141 20.00 -0.49 8.28
CA ALA A 141 20.29 0.93 8.12
C ALA A 141 20.65 1.60 9.47
N PRO A 142 21.46 2.69 9.46
CA PRO A 142 21.81 3.40 10.68
C PRO A 142 20.59 3.92 11.46
N GLY A 143 20.58 3.72 12.77
CA GLY A 143 19.51 4.21 13.66
C GLY A 143 18.20 3.42 13.61
N VAL A 144 18.19 2.26 12.95
CA VAL A 144 17.08 1.32 12.96
C VAL A 144 17.17 0.38 14.17
N THR A 145 16.05 0.19 14.85
CA THR A 145 15.87 -0.88 15.84
C THR A 145 15.53 -2.18 15.10
N THR A 146 16.30 -3.25 15.33
CA THR A 146 16.00 -4.57 14.76
C THR A 146 14.76 -5.17 15.43
N LEU A 147 14.05 -6.03 14.72
CA LEU A 147 12.88 -6.70 15.29
C LEU A 147 13.29 -7.61 16.45
N ALA A 148 14.45 -8.28 16.37
CA ALA A 148 14.98 -9.03 17.50
C ALA A 148 15.21 -8.16 18.75
N GLU A 149 15.75 -6.93 18.64
CA GLU A 149 15.90 -6.06 19.80
C GLU A 149 14.54 -5.62 20.34
N LEU A 150 13.63 -5.25 19.45
CA LEU A 150 12.27 -4.82 19.77
C LEU A 150 11.53 -5.90 20.57
N PHE A 151 11.45 -7.12 20.03
CA PHE A 151 10.72 -8.22 20.66
C PHE A 151 11.42 -8.78 21.91
N LYS A 152 12.73 -8.57 22.06
CA LYS A 152 13.44 -8.93 23.29
C LYS A 152 13.11 -7.98 24.45
N ASN A 153 12.87 -6.70 24.17
CA ASN A 153 12.62 -5.68 25.20
C ASN A 153 11.51 -4.70 24.79
N PRO A 154 10.27 -5.16 24.54
CA PRO A 154 9.21 -4.31 23.98
C PRO A 154 8.89 -3.10 24.89
N GLU A 155 8.90 -3.31 26.21
CA GLU A 155 8.66 -2.28 27.22
C GLU A 155 9.63 -1.08 27.13
N LYS A 156 10.87 -1.30 26.66
CA LYS A 156 11.86 -0.22 26.45
C LYS A 156 11.38 0.81 25.43
N PHE A 157 10.51 0.40 24.52
CA PHE A 157 10.09 1.17 23.36
C PHE A 157 8.64 1.64 23.43
N GLU A 158 7.86 1.15 24.41
CA GLU A 158 6.46 1.53 24.57
C GLU A 158 6.28 3.06 24.60
N GLY A 159 5.37 3.55 23.75
CA GLY A 159 5.07 4.97 23.63
C GLY A 159 6.13 5.82 22.92
N LYS A 160 7.28 5.25 22.54
CA LYS A 160 8.36 5.96 21.84
C LYS A 160 8.19 5.87 20.33
N THR A 161 8.65 6.91 19.64
CA THR A 161 8.85 6.87 18.19
C THR A 161 10.14 6.15 17.88
N ILE A 162 10.07 5.08 17.09
CA ILE A 162 11.23 4.28 16.68
C ILE A 162 11.26 4.10 15.17
N LYS A 163 12.44 3.81 14.62
CA LYS A 163 12.62 3.37 13.23
C LYS A 163 12.82 1.87 13.20
N VAL A 164 12.07 1.19 12.34
CA VAL A 164 12.20 -0.25 12.07
C VAL A 164 12.38 -0.44 10.56
N GLN A 165 13.10 -1.49 10.17
CA GLN A 165 13.32 -1.85 8.78
C GLN A 165 12.90 -3.30 8.57
N GLY A 166 12.34 -3.62 7.42
CA GLY A 166 12.06 -5.00 7.06
C GLY A 166 11.48 -5.11 5.66
N GLN A 167 11.37 -6.34 5.19
CA GLN A 167 10.65 -6.67 3.98
C GLN A 167 9.15 -6.76 4.28
N CYS A 168 8.30 -6.12 3.48
CA CYS A 168 6.85 -6.25 3.59
C CYS A 168 6.42 -7.66 3.16
N VAL A 169 5.94 -8.47 4.10
CA VAL A 169 5.55 -9.88 3.86
C VAL A 169 4.04 -10.09 3.81
N LYS A 170 3.26 -9.14 4.31
CA LYS A 170 1.81 -9.13 4.25
C LYS A 170 1.30 -7.70 4.22
N LEU A 171 0.26 -7.46 3.44
CA LEU A 171 -0.30 -6.12 3.25
C LEU A 171 -1.81 -6.18 3.05
N ASN A 172 -2.53 -5.54 3.97
CA ASN A 172 -3.97 -5.35 3.94
C ASN A 172 -4.25 -3.85 3.85
N ARG A 173 -4.88 -3.39 2.77
CA ARG A 173 -5.18 -1.97 2.59
C ARG A 173 -6.59 -1.65 3.08
N MET A 174 -6.80 -0.39 3.48
CA MET A 174 -8.12 0.16 3.80
C MET A 174 -8.86 -0.52 4.98
N ILE A 175 -8.14 -1.08 5.94
CA ILE A 175 -8.74 -1.55 7.20
C ILE A 175 -8.69 -0.41 8.21
N LEU A 176 -9.84 0.00 8.73
CA LEU A 176 -9.95 1.13 9.67
C LEU A 176 -9.28 2.42 9.13
N ASN A 177 -9.46 2.69 7.83
CA ASN A 177 -8.87 3.84 7.10
C ASN A 177 -7.33 3.88 7.13
N LYS A 178 -6.67 2.73 7.29
CA LYS A 178 -5.21 2.59 7.28
C LYS A 178 -4.78 1.41 6.43
N ASN A 179 -3.53 1.45 5.98
CA ASN A 179 -2.81 0.30 5.45
C ASN A 179 -2.18 -0.45 6.63
N TRP A 180 -2.38 -1.76 6.67
CA TRP A 180 -1.85 -2.66 7.68
C TRP A 180 -0.85 -3.59 7.01
N LEU A 181 0.39 -3.51 7.45
CA LEU A 181 1.48 -4.26 6.87
C LEU A 181 2.21 -5.06 7.94
N HIS A 182 2.68 -6.23 7.56
CA HIS A 182 3.64 -6.99 8.35
C HIS A 182 5.00 -6.88 7.70
N ILE A 183 6.02 -6.61 8.50
CA ILE A 183 7.42 -6.61 8.06
C ILE A 183 8.25 -7.66 8.80
N GLN A 184 9.24 -8.20 8.09
CA GLN A 184 10.25 -9.10 8.65
C GLN A 184 11.65 -8.61 8.27
N ASP A 185 12.59 -8.61 9.22
CA ASP A 185 13.98 -8.19 9.00
C ASP A 185 14.95 -9.38 8.89
N ASN A 186 14.41 -10.59 8.72
CA ASN A 186 15.09 -11.89 8.75
C ASN A 186 15.70 -12.29 10.11
N THR A 187 15.48 -11.52 11.18
CA THR A 187 15.86 -11.98 12.53
C THR A 187 14.87 -13.03 13.03
N THR A 188 15.35 -13.97 13.84
CA THR A 188 14.55 -15.10 14.36
C THR A 188 14.61 -15.20 15.88
N ASN A 189 13.56 -15.75 16.47
CA ASN A 189 13.54 -16.14 17.87
C ASN A 189 14.40 -17.41 18.12
N LYS A 190 14.43 -17.89 19.37
CA LYS A 190 15.23 -19.07 19.77
C LYS A 190 14.78 -20.36 19.08
N ASP A 191 13.54 -20.42 18.64
CA ASP A 191 12.95 -21.57 17.95
C ASP A 191 13.09 -21.47 16.43
N GLY A 192 13.81 -20.45 15.93
CA GLY A 192 14.05 -20.22 14.51
C GLY A 192 12.87 -19.59 13.76
N GLN A 193 11.81 -19.16 14.45
CA GLN A 193 10.70 -18.44 13.83
C GLN A 193 11.09 -16.99 13.60
N LYS A 194 10.79 -16.44 12.42
CA LYS A 194 11.06 -15.04 12.09
C LYS A 194 10.24 -14.10 12.96
N TYR A 195 10.85 -13.01 13.37
CA TYR A 195 10.10 -11.90 13.95
C TYR A 195 9.29 -11.20 12.89
N ASP A 196 8.05 -10.88 13.24
CA ASP A 196 7.06 -10.28 12.37
C ASP A 196 6.39 -9.12 13.11
N LEU A 197 6.49 -7.91 12.57
CA LEU A 197 5.93 -6.71 13.18
C LEU A 197 4.78 -6.18 12.34
N THR A 198 3.62 -6.01 12.98
CA THR A 198 2.49 -5.27 12.39
C THR A 198 2.73 -3.76 12.49
N ILE A 199 2.47 -3.08 11.38
CA ILE A 199 2.59 -1.63 11.24
C ILE A 199 1.30 -1.10 10.62
N THR A 200 0.82 0.03 11.10
CA THR A 200 -0.22 0.80 10.42
C THR A 200 0.36 2.06 9.81
N THR A 201 -0.05 2.39 8.59
CA THR A 201 0.42 3.58 7.86
C THR A 201 -0.67 4.11 6.91
N LEU A 202 -0.49 5.33 6.42
CA LEU A 202 -1.22 5.87 5.27
C LEU A 202 -0.39 5.84 3.99
N ASP A 203 0.91 5.53 4.10
CA ASP A 203 1.82 5.57 2.97
C ASP A 203 1.65 4.30 2.11
N GLU A 204 2.02 4.41 0.84
CA GLU A 204 1.92 3.31 -0.13
C GLU A 204 3.18 2.44 -0.09
N VAL A 205 2.97 1.12 -0.04
CA VAL A 205 4.03 0.10 -0.05
C VAL A 205 3.57 -1.05 -0.94
N GLN A 206 4.51 -1.73 -1.58
CA GLN A 206 4.27 -2.97 -2.32
C GLN A 206 4.74 -4.18 -1.50
N LEU A 207 4.07 -5.30 -1.75
CA LEU A 207 4.45 -6.57 -1.16
C LEU A 207 5.85 -6.97 -1.65
N GLY A 208 6.75 -7.32 -0.73
CA GLY A 208 8.15 -7.65 -1.03
C GLY A 208 9.12 -6.46 -0.94
N ASP A 209 8.65 -5.22 -0.81
CA ASP A 209 9.51 -4.05 -0.65
C ASP A 209 10.31 -4.12 0.65
N ILE A 210 11.57 -3.67 0.60
CA ILE A 210 12.36 -3.38 1.80
C ILE A 210 12.06 -1.93 2.20
N VAL A 211 11.44 -1.77 3.37
CA VAL A 211 10.93 -0.48 3.85
C VAL A 211 11.54 -0.11 5.19
N ILE A 212 11.68 1.19 5.44
CA ILE A 212 11.98 1.75 6.76
C ILE A 212 10.78 2.57 7.20
N PHE A 213 10.23 2.22 8.36
CA PHE A 213 9.10 2.93 8.96
C PHE A 213 9.51 3.59 10.27
N GLU A 214 9.07 4.82 10.45
CA GLU A 214 9.14 5.54 11.72
C GLU A 214 7.75 5.73 12.29
N GLY A 215 7.51 5.25 13.51
CA GLY A 215 6.18 5.34 14.13
C GLY A 215 6.23 5.15 15.62
N LYS A 216 5.08 5.35 16.28
CA LYS A 216 4.97 5.18 17.73
C LYS A 216 4.69 3.72 18.06
N LEU A 217 5.50 3.13 18.93
CA LEU A 217 5.26 1.76 19.39
C LEU A 217 4.15 1.73 20.44
N ALA A 218 3.21 0.81 20.27
CA ALA A 218 2.20 0.48 21.27
C ALA A 218 2.26 -1.01 21.63
N LEU A 219 1.99 -1.31 22.90
CA LEU A 219 1.89 -2.67 23.41
C LEU A 219 0.45 -3.01 23.75
N ASN A 220 0.12 -4.31 23.70
CA ASN A 220 -1.18 -4.86 24.12
C ASN A 220 -2.38 -4.11 23.52
N LYS A 221 -2.28 -3.72 22.24
CA LYS A 221 -3.29 -2.93 21.57
C LYS A 221 -4.48 -3.81 21.18
N ASP A 222 -5.68 -3.41 21.61
CA ASP A 222 -6.93 -4.09 21.30
C ASP A 222 -7.81 -3.20 20.42
N PHE A 223 -8.12 -3.66 19.21
CA PHE A 223 -9.04 -3.00 18.28
C PHE A 223 -10.47 -3.59 18.32
N GLY A 224 -10.74 -4.52 19.25
CA GLY A 224 -12.01 -5.23 19.37
C GLY A 224 -12.13 -6.42 18.41
N ALA A 225 -13.24 -7.17 18.51
CA ALA A 225 -13.58 -8.29 17.60
C ALA A 225 -12.48 -9.37 17.44
N GLY A 226 -11.57 -9.50 18.41
CA GLY A 226 -10.47 -10.45 18.38
C GLY A 226 -9.15 -9.93 17.78
N TYR A 227 -9.11 -8.67 17.33
CA TYR A 227 -7.91 -8.03 16.78
C TYR A 227 -7.04 -7.45 17.90
N LYS A 228 -6.13 -8.27 18.43
CA LYS A 228 -5.19 -7.89 19.50
C LYS A 228 -3.76 -8.03 19.01
N TYR A 229 -2.92 -7.07 19.39
CA TYR A 229 -1.53 -7.01 19.00
C TYR A 229 -0.68 -6.76 20.24
N ASP A 230 0.20 -7.71 20.58
CA ASP A 230 1.12 -7.57 21.70
C ASP A 230 2.12 -6.44 21.45
N VAL A 231 2.55 -6.29 20.19
CA VAL A 231 3.46 -5.24 19.72
C VAL A 231 2.96 -4.73 18.37
N ILE A 232 2.77 -3.41 18.24
CA ILE A 232 2.36 -2.77 16.98
C ILE A 232 3.04 -1.40 16.82
N LEU A 233 3.40 -1.04 15.59
CA LEU A 233 3.85 0.30 15.26
C LEU A 233 2.69 1.09 14.62
N GLU A 234 2.20 2.11 15.33
CA GLU A 234 1.01 2.85 14.91
C GLU A 234 1.37 4.11 14.10
N GLU A 235 0.53 4.40 13.10
CA GLU A 235 0.55 5.65 12.31
C GLU A 235 1.92 6.01 11.74
N SER A 236 2.61 4.97 11.27
CA SER A 236 3.99 5.05 10.85
C SER A 236 4.15 5.76 9.52
N LYS A 237 5.30 6.40 9.34
CA LYS A 237 5.71 7.07 8.12
C LYS A 237 6.90 6.40 7.47
N LEU A 238 6.79 6.17 6.16
CA LEU A 238 7.85 5.64 5.32
C LEU A 238 9.01 6.67 5.26
N LYS A 239 10.25 6.17 5.28
CA LYS A 239 11.48 6.98 5.32
C LYS A 239 12.43 6.63 4.20
#